data_AF-A0A8T3TE19-F1
#
_entry.id   AF-A0A8T3TE19-F1
#
_cell.length_a   1.000
_cell.length_b   1.000
_cell.length_c   1.000
_cell.angle_alpha   90.00
_cell.angle_beta   90.00
_cell.angle_gamma   90.00
#
_symmetry.space_group_name_H-M   'P 1'
#
loop_
_entity.id
_entity.type
_entity.pdbx_description
1 polymer ?
#
loop_
_entity_poly.entity_id
_entity_poly.type
_entity_poly.pdbx_seq_one_letter_code
_entity_poly.pdbx_strand_id
1 'polypeptide(L)' 'MSGLMRYDAVVVGGGHNGLVAAGYLARGGLRTLVLERREQLGGAAETSELAPGMHVPTLAHTCGRLRPDVVRGLG' A
#
# COMPACT_ATOMS: atom_id res chain seq x y z
N MET A 1 -21.03 -19.99 -17.14
CA MET A 1 -20.61 -19.55 -15.79
C MET A 1 -19.24 -18.91 -15.94
N SER A 2 -19.15 -17.59 -15.75
CA SER A 2 -17.87 -16.86 -15.74
C SER A 2 -16.95 -17.48 -14.69
N GLY A 3 -15.75 -17.92 -15.09
CA GLY A 3 -14.79 -18.50 -14.15
C GLY A 3 -14.52 -17.53 -13.00
N LEU A 4 -14.64 -17.99 -11.75
CA LEU A 4 -14.30 -17.17 -10.59
C LEU A 4 -12.89 -16.62 -10.79
N MET A 5 -12.76 -15.29 -10.74
CA MET A 5 -11.45 -14.64 -10.70
C MET A 5 -10.76 -15.05 -9.41
N ARG A 6 -9.87 -16.03 -9.51
CA ARG A 6 -9.12 -16.56 -8.39
C ARG A 6 -7.90 -15.66 -8.14
N TYR A 7 -7.76 -15.21 -6.90
CA TYR A 7 -6.57 -14.55 -6.39
C TYR A 7 -5.70 -15.59 -5.70
N ASP A 8 -4.38 -15.45 -5.82
CA ASP A 8 -3.41 -16.31 -5.15
C ASP A 8 -3.09 -15.80 -3.74
N ALA A 9 -3.24 -14.50 -3.51
CA ALA A 9 -3.04 -13.85 -2.22
C ALA A 9 -4.04 -12.71 -2.00
N VAL A 10 -4.44 -12.50 -0.73
CA VAL A 10 -5.26 -11.36 -0.30
C VAL A 10 -4.51 -10.61 0.80
N VAL A 11 -4.31 -9.31 0.62
CA VAL A 11 -3.74 -8.40 1.60
C VAL A 11 -4.84 -7.49 2.13
N VAL A 12 -5.04 -7.49 3.44
CA VAL A 12 -6.04 -6.64 4.11
C VAL A 12 -5.34 -5.43 4.71
N GLY A 13 -5.73 -4.23 4.26
CA GLY A 13 -5.12 -2.95 4.59
C GLY A 13 -4.27 -2.40 3.44
N GLY A 14 -4.66 -1.23 2.92
CA GLY A 14 -4.00 -0.45 1.87
C GLY A 14 -2.95 0.53 2.40
N GLY A 15 -2.41 0.30 3.59
CA GLY A 15 -1.28 1.07 4.13
C GLY A 15 0.05 0.73 3.46
N HIS A 16 1.08 1.56 3.67
CA HIS A 16 2.40 1.34 3.07
C HIS A 16 2.96 -0.08 3.25
N ASN A 17 2.76 -0.70 4.43
CA ASN A 17 3.20 -2.07 4.68
C ASN A 17 2.44 -3.10 3.82
N GLY A 18 1.11 -2.95 3.74
CA GLY A 18 0.27 -3.83 2.92
C GLY A 18 0.59 -3.67 1.44
N LEU A 19 0.80 -2.45 0.96
CA LEU A 19 1.18 -2.17 -0.42
C LEU A 19 2.58 -2.70 -0.76
N VAL A 20 3.55 -2.59 0.14
CA VAL A 20 4.88 -3.19 -0.04
C VAL A 20 4.76 -4.71 -0.16
N ALA A 21 4.05 -5.36 0.76
CA ALA A 21 3.83 -6.81 0.71
C ALA A 21 3.12 -7.24 -0.58
N ALA A 22 2.04 -6.55 -0.96
CA ALA A 22 1.30 -6.81 -2.18
C ALA A 22 2.17 -6.62 -3.44
N GLY A 23 3.01 -5.59 -3.46
CA GLY A 23 3.95 -5.34 -4.56
C GLY A 23 4.97 -6.46 -4.73
N TYR A 24 5.54 -6.97 -3.64
CA TYR A 24 6.44 -8.13 -3.70
C TYR A 24 5.73 -9.42 -4.16
N LEU A 25 4.51 -9.68 -3.69
CA LEU A 25 3.71 -10.84 -4.11
C LEU A 25 3.37 -10.76 -5.60
N ALA A 26 2.90 -9.59 -6.06
CA ALA A 26 2.60 -9.35 -7.47
C ALA A 26 3.85 -9.47 -8.36
N ARG A 27 5.00 -8.95 -7.91
CA ARG A 27 6.28 -9.11 -8.63
C ARG A 27 6.73 -10.58 -8.71
N GLY A 28 6.34 -11.40 -7.74
CA GLY A 28 6.51 -12.86 -7.76
C GLY A 28 5.55 -13.60 -8.69
N GLY A 29 4.67 -12.90 -9.41
CA GLY A 29 3.71 -13.47 -10.35
C GLY A 29 2.36 -13.84 -9.74
N LEU A 30 2.11 -13.52 -8.47
CA LEU A 30 0.84 -13.84 -7.81
C LEU A 30 -0.24 -12.82 -8.13
N ARG A 31 -1.44 -13.29 -8.48
CA ARG A 31 -2.64 -12.44 -8.61
C ARG A 31 -3.08 -12.02 -7.21
N THR A 32 -2.63 -10.83 -6.79
CA THR A 32 -2.80 -10.34 -5.43
C THR A 32 -3.95 -9.34 -5.36
N LEU A 33 -4.91 -9.57 -4.46
CA LEU A 33 -5.99 -8.64 -4.12
C LEU A 33 -5.61 -7.82 -2.88
N VAL A 34 -5.74 -6.50 -2.95
CA VAL A 34 -5.61 -5.62 -1.78
C VAL A 34 -7.00 -5.09 -1.43
N LEU A 35 -7.39 -5.19 -0.17
CA LEU A 35 -8.64 -4.65 0.34
C LEU A 35 -8.34 -3.57 1.37
N GLU A 36 -8.80 -2.34 1.10
CA GLU A 36 -8.74 -1.21 2.02
C GLU A 36 -10.17 -0.74 2.30
N ARG A 37 -10.44 -0.36 3.56
CA ARG A 37 -11.74 0.15 3.98
C ARG A 37 -11.96 1.57 3.46
N ARG A 38 -10.90 2.38 3.43
CA ARG A 38 -10.92 3.78 3.02
C ARG A 38 -10.85 3.89 1.49
N GLU A 39 -11.26 5.03 0.96
CA GLU A 39 -11.12 5.35 -0.47
C GLU A 39 -9.68 5.74 -0.84
N GLN A 40 -8.84 6.00 0.17
CA GLN A 40 -7.45 6.41 0.02
C GLN A 40 -6.48 5.33 0.49
N LEU A 41 -5.39 5.21 -0.26
CA LEU A 41 -4.27 4.32 0.04
C LEU A 41 -3.16 5.08 0.78
N GLY A 42 -2.23 4.32 1.38
CA GLY A 42 -1.04 4.84 2.05
C GLY A 42 -1.07 4.65 3.57
N GLY A 43 -2.26 4.57 4.17
CA GLY A 43 -2.42 4.37 5.61
C GLY A 43 -1.74 5.50 6.39
N ALA A 44 -0.82 5.17 7.31
CA ALA A 44 -0.06 6.19 8.04
C ALA A 44 0.79 7.11 7.13
N ALA A 45 1.14 6.65 5.92
CA ALA A 45 1.90 7.40 4.93
C ALA A 45 1.02 8.17 3.93
N GLU A 46 -0.30 8.09 4.06
CA GLU A 46 -1.21 8.92 3.25
C GLU A 46 -0.99 10.40 3.57
N THR A 47 -0.96 11.22 2.53
CA THR A 47 -0.90 12.68 2.64
C THR A 47 -2.28 13.24 3.02
N SER A 48 -2.39 13.76 4.23
CA SER A 48 -3.58 14.47 4.73
C SER A 48 -3.34 15.97 4.79
N GLU A 49 -4.39 16.77 4.67
CA GLU A 49 -4.34 18.20 4.93
C GLU A 49 -4.49 18.48 6.43
N LEU A 50 -3.48 19.07 7.05
CA LEU A 50 -3.46 19.41 8.48
C LEU A 50 -4.07 20.79 8.74
N ALA A 51 -3.86 21.71 7.80
CA ALA A 51 -4.37 23.08 7.79
C ALA A 51 -4.49 23.52 6.31
N PRO A 52 -5.27 24.58 5.98
CA PRO A 52 -5.44 25.03 4.61
C PRO A 52 -4.12 25.18 3.84
N GLY A 53 -3.93 24.36 2.80
CA GLY A 53 -2.73 24.31 1.97
C GLY A 53 -1.52 23.59 2.57
N MET A 54 -1.62 23.07 3.80
CA MET A 54 -0.57 22.31 4.48
C MET A 54 -0.86 20.82 4.45
N HIS A 55 -0.12 20.11 3.59
CA HIS A 55 -0.21 18.68 3.41
C HIS A 55 0.94 17.94 4.10
N VAL A 56 0.62 16.94 4.92
CA VAL A 56 1.58 16.16 5.70
C VAL A 56 1.19 14.68 5.69
N PRO A 57 2.15 13.74 5.89
CA PRO A 57 1.82 12.36 6.16
C PRO A 57 1.00 12.25 7.45
N THR A 58 -0.13 11.54 7.38
CA THR A 58 -1.14 11.45 8.44
C THR A 58 -0.51 11.09 9.79
N LEU A 59 0.37 10.08 9.82
CA LEU A 59 1.03 9.61 11.06
C LEU A 59 2.49 9.17 10.86
N ALA A 60 2.93 8.86 9.64
CA ALA A 60 4.25 8.27 9.39
C ALA A 60 5.42 9.27 9.34
N HIS A 61 5.23 10.52 9.76
CA HIS A 61 6.29 11.54 9.73
C HIS A 61 7.45 11.24 10.71
N THR A 62 7.23 10.39 11.73
CA THR A 62 8.26 9.91 12.67
C THR A 62 8.83 8.53 12.32
N CYS A 63 8.21 7.78 11.40
CA CYS A 63 8.55 6.39 11.11
C CYS A 63 9.74 6.21 10.15
N GLY A 64 10.37 7.31 9.70
CA GLY A 64 11.48 7.27 8.75
C GLY A 64 11.07 6.91 7.32
N ARG A 65 12.06 6.76 6.44
CA ARG A 65 11.85 6.38 5.03
C ARG A 65 11.83 4.86 4.89
N LEU A 66 11.14 4.36 3.85
CA LEU A 66 11.30 2.98 3.42
C LEU A 66 12.78 2.68 3.11
N ARG A 67 13.21 1.45 3.41
CA ARG A 67 14.58 1.02 3.16
C ARG A 67 14.87 1.08 1.64
N PRO A 68 16.04 1.60 1.20
CA PRO A 68 16.30 1.83 -0.23
C PRO A 68 16.22 0.59 -1.13
N ASP A 69 16.51 -0.60 -0.59
CA ASP A 69 16.35 -1.89 -1.27
C ASP A 69 14.88 -2.27 -1.50
N VAL A 70 13.98 -1.91 -0.58
CA VAL A 70 12.53 -2.06 -0.76
C VAL A 70 12.05 -1.18 -1.91
N VAL A 71 12.48 0.09 -1.93
CA VAL A 71 12.14 1.04 -3.00
C VAL A 71 12.65 0.50 -4.34
N ARG A 72 13.93 0.15 -4.45
CA ARG A 72 14.49 -0.44 -5.68
C ARG A 72 13.82 -1.73 -6.11
N GLY A 73 13.33 -2.51 -5.16
CA GLY A 73 12.60 -3.74 -5.45
C GLY A 73 11.25 -3.47 -6.12
N LEU A 74 10.59 -2.37 -5.80
CA LEU A 74 9.22 -2.10 -6.25
C LEU A 74 9.15 -1.23 -7.53
N GLY A 75 10.26 -0.66 -7.97
CA GLY A 75 10.35 0.22 -9.15
C GLY A 75 10.56 1.68 -8.73
#